data_AF-A0AA85G732-F1
#
_entry.id   AF-A0AA85G732-F1
#
_cell.length_a   1.000
_cell.length_b   1.000
_cell.length_c   1.000
_cell.angle_alpha   90.00
_cell.angle_beta   90.00
_cell.angle_gamma   90.00
#
_symmetry.space_group_name_H-M   'P 1'
#
loop_
_entity.id
_entity.type
_entity.pdbx_description
1 polymer ?
#
loop_
_entity_poly.entity_id
_entity_poly.type
_entity_poly.pdbx_seq_one_letter_code
_entity_poly.pdbx_strand_id
1 'polypeptide(L)'
;MNSSVLDNGNHSNPQIHDMSSNMIKADCVVIGDSFRGFPTEYFCTSPRYDECLDYVLIPNGMIKDRLEKMSMDIVDYYEACNATSITLMCVLKGGFKFLADLVDGLERTVRARGIVLPMSVEFVRVKSYVNDVSVHEPILTGLGDPSEYKDKNVLVVEDIIDTGKTITKLISHLDSLSTKSVKVASLLVKRTSTRDKYRPDFVGFEVPNRFVVGYALDYNDNFRDLHHICVINEVGQKKFSVPCTSKPV
;
A
#
# COMPACT_ATOMS: atom_id res chain seq x y z
N MET A 1 -24.06 22.89 54.94
CA MET A 1 -24.10 23.61 53.65
C MET A 1 -22.83 24.43 53.58
N ASN A 2 -21.87 24.29 52.68
CA ASN A 2 -21.64 23.43 51.53
C ASN A 2 -20.11 23.31 51.35
N SER A 3 -19.67 22.12 50.95
CA SER A 3 -18.38 21.85 50.33
C SER A 3 -18.27 22.54 48.95
N SER A 4 -17.09 23.04 48.58
CA SER A 4 -16.69 23.28 47.18
C SER A 4 -15.17 23.04 47.11
N VAL A 5 -14.75 21.83 46.73
CA VAL A 5 -14.37 21.38 45.37
C VAL A 5 -13.13 22.14 44.85
N LEU A 6 -11.98 21.46 44.94
CA LEU A 6 -10.74 21.76 44.24
C LEU A 6 -10.92 21.38 42.76
N ASP A 7 -10.79 22.37 41.88
CA ASP A 7 -10.76 22.16 40.43
C ASP A 7 -9.30 22.04 39.98
N ASN A 8 -8.87 20.81 39.67
CA ASN A 8 -7.59 20.52 39.04
C ASN A 8 -7.73 20.76 37.53
N GLY A 9 -7.48 21.99 37.11
CA GLY A 9 -7.39 22.38 35.70
C GLY A 9 -6.26 21.65 34.99
N ASN A 10 -6.65 20.64 34.22
CA ASN A 10 -5.81 19.86 33.32
C ASN A 10 -5.40 20.75 32.12
N HIS A 11 -4.22 21.36 32.15
CA HIS A 11 -3.66 22.06 30.99
C HIS A 11 -3.07 21.05 30.00
N SER A 12 -3.92 20.45 29.17
CA SER A 12 -3.50 19.79 27.95
C SER A 12 -2.94 20.83 26.98
N ASN A 13 -1.61 20.77 26.79
CA ASN A 13 -0.86 21.67 25.92
C ASN A 13 -1.32 21.49 24.45
N PRO A 14 -1.91 22.51 23.80
CA PRO A 14 -2.48 22.38 22.45
C PRO A 14 -1.42 22.19 21.34
N GLN A 15 -0.13 22.34 21.65
CA GLN A 15 0.94 22.39 20.65
C GLN A 15 1.46 21.03 20.18
N ILE A 16 1.16 19.93 20.86
CA ILE A 16 1.68 18.60 20.47
C ILE A 16 0.84 17.97 19.35
N HIS A 17 -0.43 18.34 19.23
CA HIS A 17 -1.33 17.78 18.21
C HIS A 17 -1.17 18.41 16.81
N ASP A 18 -0.54 19.58 16.70
CA ASP A 18 -0.47 20.35 15.45
C ASP A 18 0.87 20.21 14.69
N MET A 19 1.89 19.61 15.30
CA MET A 19 3.16 19.34 14.60
C MET A 19 3.13 18.05 13.77
N SER A 20 2.30 17.06 14.14
CA SER A 20 2.21 15.78 13.44
C SER A 20 1.41 15.86 12.13
N SER A 21 0.51 16.84 12.00
CA SER A 21 -0.34 17.05 10.83
C SER A 21 0.38 17.72 9.66
N ASN A 22 1.40 18.54 9.94
CA ASN A 22 2.15 19.29 8.92
C ASN A 22 3.41 18.58 8.39
N MET A 23 3.90 17.53 9.04
CA MET A 23 5.13 16.82 8.64
C MET A 23 4.96 15.74 7.57
N ILE A 24 3.73 15.38 7.17
CA ILE A 24 3.50 14.29 6.20
C ILE A 24 2.54 14.75 5.09
N LYS A 25 2.92 15.79 4.34
CA LYS A 25 2.49 15.84 2.94
C LYS A 25 3.42 14.90 2.19
N ALA A 26 3.00 13.64 2.03
CA ALA A 26 3.76 12.65 1.30
C ALA A 26 3.94 13.11 -0.17
N ASP A 27 5.15 13.57 -0.49
CA ASP A 27 5.60 13.82 -1.85
C ASP A 27 5.79 12.47 -2.54
N CYS A 28 4.73 12.00 -3.20
CA CYS A 28 4.79 10.85 -4.10
C CYS A 28 5.07 11.30 -5.53
N VAL A 29 5.51 10.37 -6.37
CA VAL A 29 5.71 10.66 -7.79
C VAL A 29 4.35 10.68 -8.48
N VAL A 30 3.94 11.86 -8.96
CA VAL A 30 2.67 12.04 -9.67
C VAL A 30 2.88 11.81 -11.17
N ILE A 31 2.33 10.73 -11.70
CA ILE A 31 2.32 10.44 -13.14
C ILE A 31 1.07 11.07 -13.74
N GLY A 32 1.19 12.18 -14.47
CA GLY A 32 0.03 12.92 -15.00
C GLY A 32 -0.80 12.15 -16.04
N ASP A 33 -2.07 12.52 -16.20
CA ASP A 33 -3.02 11.82 -17.11
C ASP A 33 -2.64 11.94 -18.60
N SER A 34 -1.81 12.92 -18.96
CA SER A 34 -1.26 13.11 -20.31
C SER A 34 -0.04 12.24 -20.60
N PHE A 35 0.52 11.55 -19.60
CA PHE A 35 1.65 10.66 -19.78
C PHE A 35 1.25 9.46 -20.64
N ARG A 36 2.01 9.20 -21.70
CA ARG A 36 1.71 8.15 -22.70
C ARG A 36 2.41 6.82 -22.41
N GLY A 37 3.19 6.73 -21.32
CA GLY A 37 4.02 5.58 -21.05
C GLY A 37 5.19 5.45 -22.01
N PHE A 38 5.88 4.32 -21.89
CA PHE A 38 6.96 3.93 -22.79
C PHE A 38 6.55 2.71 -23.62
N PRO A 39 6.84 2.68 -24.93
CA PRO A 39 6.58 1.49 -25.75
C PRO A 39 7.29 0.25 -25.18
N THR A 40 6.60 -0.88 -25.19
CA THR A 40 7.10 -2.14 -24.59
C THR A 40 8.33 -2.69 -25.30
N GLU A 41 8.47 -2.44 -26.61
CA GLU A 41 9.59 -2.88 -27.46
C GLU A 41 10.98 -2.38 -27.03
N TYR A 42 11.04 -1.30 -26.23
CA TYR A 42 12.31 -0.78 -25.68
C TYR A 42 12.71 -1.41 -24.34
N PHE A 43 11.92 -2.34 -23.83
CA PHE A 43 12.12 -2.99 -22.54
C PHE A 43 12.10 -4.51 -22.67
N CYS A 44 12.78 -5.18 -21.74
CA CYS A 44 12.71 -6.63 -21.64
C CYS A 44 11.39 -7.05 -20.97
N THR A 45 10.39 -7.41 -21.77
CA THR A 45 9.11 -7.98 -21.30
C THR A 45 9.05 -9.49 -21.51
N SER A 46 8.12 -10.16 -20.81
CA SER A 46 7.88 -11.60 -21.02
C SER A 46 7.19 -11.83 -22.36
N PRO A 47 7.75 -12.62 -23.30
CA PRO A 47 7.19 -12.83 -24.65
C PRO A 47 5.76 -13.35 -24.67
N ARG A 48 5.31 -14.00 -23.58
CA ARG A 48 3.93 -14.47 -23.41
C ARG A 48 2.89 -13.33 -23.47
N TYR A 49 3.30 -12.09 -23.18
CA TYR A 49 2.42 -10.94 -23.03
C TYR A 49 2.59 -9.88 -24.13
N ASP A 50 3.41 -10.11 -25.16
CA ASP A 50 3.78 -9.08 -26.15
C ASP A 50 2.57 -8.39 -26.80
N GLU A 51 1.54 -9.15 -27.15
CA GLU A 51 0.31 -8.61 -27.78
C GLU A 51 -0.73 -8.12 -26.76
N CYS A 52 -0.49 -8.27 -25.46
CA CYS A 52 -1.48 -8.03 -24.39
C CYS A 52 -1.27 -6.71 -23.64
N LEU A 53 -0.15 -6.02 -23.88
CA LEU A 53 0.22 -4.79 -23.18
C LEU A 53 0.08 -3.59 -24.13
N ASP A 54 -0.32 -2.45 -23.58
CA ASP A 54 -0.38 -1.18 -24.30
C ASP A 54 0.98 -0.46 -24.22
N TYR A 55 1.44 -0.19 -22.99
CA TYR A 55 2.73 0.43 -22.72
C TYR A 55 3.24 0.13 -21.30
N VAL A 56 4.53 0.34 -21.09
CA VAL A 56 5.15 0.38 -19.75
C VAL A 56 4.79 1.71 -19.09
N LEU A 57 4.11 1.65 -17.95
CA LEU A 57 3.77 2.84 -17.15
C LEU A 57 4.92 3.19 -16.19
N ILE A 58 5.44 2.19 -15.46
CA ILE A 58 6.53 2.39 -14.49
C ILE A 58 7.56 1.27 -14.68
N PRO A 59 8.78 1.60 -15.17
CA PRO A 59 9.87 0.65 -15.26
C PRO A 59 10.28 0.10 -13.89
N ASN A 60 10.81 -1.13 -13.86
CA ASN A 60 11.17 -1.80 -12.61
C ASN A 60 12.26 -1.05 -11.84
N GLY A 61 13.27 -0.51 -12.54
CA GLY A 61 14.31 0.31 -11.92
C GLY A 61 13.74 1.54 -11.22
N MET A 62 12.81 2.25 -11.87
CA MET A 62 12.17 3.44 -11.28
C MET A 62 11.36 3.11 -10.02
N ILE A 63 10.74 1.91 -9.96
CA ILE A 63 10.08 1.43 -8.73
C ILE A 63 11.12 1.32 -7.62
N LYS A 64 12.25 0.64 -7.86
CA LYS A 64 13.31 0.45 -6.86
C LYS A 64 13.91 1.78 -6.39
N ASP A 65 14.16 2.72 -7.30
CA ASP A 65 14.64 4.06 -6.95
C ASP A 65 13.63 4.79 -6.04
N ARG A 66 12.34 4.68 -6.33
CA ARG A 66 11.30 5.27 -5.48
C ARG A 66 11.25 4.60 -4.11
N LEU A 67 11.39 3.28 -4.06
CA LEU A 67 11.38 2.49 -2.83
C LEU A 67 12.55 2.85 -1.92
N GLU A 68 13.73 3.17 -2.46
CA GLU A 68 14.85 3.67 -1.66
C GLU A 68 14.44 4.90 -0.85
N LYS A 69 13.82 5.90 -1.49
CA LYS A 69 13.35 7.09 -0.80
C LYS A 69 12.21 6.80 0.18
N MET A 70 11.26 5.92 -0.19
CA MET A 70 10.17 5.51 0.71
C MET A 70 10.71 4.86 1.98
N SER A 71 11.72 3.97 1.85
CA SER A 71 12.35 3.33 3.00
C SER A 71 12.99 4.36 3.94
N MET A 72 13.64 5.40 3.41
CA MET A 72 14.17 6.49 4.23
C MET A 72 13.06 7.23 4.99
N ASP A 73 11.98 7.60 4.29
CA ASP A 73 10.85 8.32 4.89
C ASP A 73 10.18 7.50 6.02
N ILE A 74 10.03 6.19 5.83
CA ILE A 74 9.45 5.29 6.82
C ILE A 74 10.37 5.14 8.04
N VAL A 75 11.67 4.96 7.83
CA VAL A 75 12.65 4.86 8.93
C VAL A 75 12.68 6.15 9.73
N ASP A 76 12.74 7.31 9.08
CA ASP A 76 12.74 8.62 9.74
C ASP A 76 11.49 8.83 10.58
N TYR A 77 10.32 8.46 10.06
CA TYR A 77 9.06 8.55 10.79
C TYR A 77 9.07 7.71 12.07
N TYR A 78 9.45 6.44 11.97
CA TYR A 78 9.42 5.51 13.11
C TYR A 78 10.56 5.78 14.13
N GLU A 79 11.70 6.30 13.67
CA GLU A 79 12.75 6.81 14.54
C GLU A 79 12.28 8.04 15.33
N ALA A 80 11.66 9.02 14.64
CA ALA A 80 11.19 10.26 15.25
C ALA A 80 10.09 10.06 16.30
N CYS A 81 9.27 9.00 16.17
CA CYS A 81 8.26 8.65 17.17
C CYS A 81 8.77 7.64 18.22
N ASN A 82 10.07 7.34 18.24
CA ASN A 82 10.72 6.39 19.15
C ASN A 82 10.01 5.02 19.17
N ALA A 83 9.64 4.52 18.00
CA ALA A 83 9.01 3.21 17.89
C ALA A 83 9.99 2.11 18.35
N THR A 84 9.53 1.26 19.25
CA THR A 84 10.32 0.14 19.78
C THR A 84 10.44 -1.03 18.79
N SER A 85 9.48 -1.14 17.86
CA SER A 85 9.43 -2.13 16.80
C SER A 85 8.37 -1.74 15.77
N ILE A 86 8.48 -2.30 14.57
CA ILE A 86 7.43 -2.23 13.53
C ILE A 86 7.11 -3.62 12.98
N THR A 87 5.83 -3.87 12.71
CA THR A 87 5.35 -5.08 12.03
C THR A 87 4.85 -4.71 10.64
N LEU A 88 5.55 -5.16 9.61
CA LEU A 88 5.15 -4.98 8.22
C LEU A 88 4.11 -6.04 7.84
N MET A 89 2.88 -5.61 7.58
CA MET A 89 1.79 -6.49 7.19
C MET A 89 1.57 -6.40 5.68
N CYS A 90 1.97 -7.44 4.95
CA CYS A 90 1.79 -7.50 3.50
C CYS A 90 0.38 -7.95 3.13
N VAL A 91 -0.29 -7.18 2.27
CA VAL A 91 -1.56 -7.57 1.66
C VAL A 91 -1.29 -8.47 0.45
N LEU A 92 -1.54 -9.76 0.62
CA LEU A 92 -1.42 -10.77 -0.41
C LEU A 92 -2.65 -10.77 -1.35
N LYS A 93 -2.47 -11.11 -2.63
CA LYS A 93 -1.20 -11.56 -3.24
C LYS A 93 -0.33 -10.41 -3.74
N GLY A 94 -0.93 -9.33 -4.24
CA GLY A 94 -0.22 -8.36 -5.07
C GLY A 94 0.88 -7.58 -4.36
N GLY A 95 0.83 -7.41 -3.04
CA GLY A 95 1.85 -6.68 -2.27
C GLY A 95 3.21 -7.36 -2.18
N PHE A 96 3.37 -8.63 -2.57
CA PHE A 96 4.56 -9.41 -2.19
C PHE A 96 5.89 -8.89 -2.77
N LYS A 97 5.92 -8.43 -4.03
CA LYS A 97 7.14 -7.85 -4.63
C LYS A 97 7.46 -6.48 -4.03
N PHE A 98 6.44 -5.66 -3.79
CA PHE A 98 6.59 -4.38 -3.12
C PHE A 98 7.14 -4.56 -1.71
N LEU A 99 6.58 -5.47 -0.91
CA LEU A 99 7.08 -5.81 0.42
C LEU A 99 8.56 -6.21 0.36
N ALA A 100 8.93 -7.14 -0.52
CA ALA A 100 10.29 -7.65 -0.59
C ALA A 100 11.32 -6.53 -0.86
N ASP A 101 11.07 -5.71 -1.88
CA ASP A 101 11.98 -4.61 -2.22
C ASP A 101 11.94 -3.48 -1.16
N LEU A 102 10.80 -3.26 -0.51
CA LEU A 102 10.68 -2.28 0.59
C LEU A 102 11.48 -2.72 1.83
N VAL A 103 11.37 -4.00 2.23
CA VAL A 103 12.12 -4.56 3.37
C VAL A 103 13.63 -4.44 3.12
N ASP A 104 14.09 -4.81 1.92
CA ASP A 104 15.50 -4.65 1.54
C ASP A 104 15.97 -3.18 1.62
N GLY A 105 15.14 -2.23 1.17
CA GLY A 105 15.38 -0.79 1.34
C GLY A 105 15.44 -0.32 2.80
N LEU A 106 14.54 -0.82 3.65
CA LEU A 106 14.50 -0.51 5.08
C LEU A 106 15.75 -1.03 5.79
N GLU A 107 16.08 -2.30 5.59
CA GLU A 107 17.27 -2.94 6.18
C GLU A 107 18.56 -2.23 5.75
N ARG A 108 18.67 -1.85 4.48
CA ARG A 108 19.81 -1.06 3.98
C ARG A 108 19.92 0.28 4.68
N THR A 109 18.81 1.01 4.79
CA THR A 109 18.76 2.35 5.41
C THR A 109 19.13 2.30 6.89
N VAL A 110 18.51 1.38 7.64
CA VAL A 110 18.75 1.19 9.08
C VAL A 110 20.21 0.81 9.33
N ARG A 111 20.75 -0.14 8.56
CA ARG A 111 22.15 -0.59 8.68
C ARG A 111 23.15 0.52 8.36
N ALA A 112 22.92 1.28 7.28
CA ALA A 112 23.82 2.36 6.88
C ALA A 112 23.88 3.50 7.90
N ARG A 113 22.81 3.70 8.69
CA ARG A 113 22.69 4.77 9.69
C ARG A 113 22.98 4.33 11.13
N GLY A 114 23.17 3.03 11.37
CA GLY A 114 23.36 2.50 12.73
C GLY A 114 22.13 2.63 13.63
N ILE A 115 20.93 2.67 13.04
CA ILE A 115 19.65 2.77 13.77
C ILE A 115 19.27 1.39 14.30
N VAL A 116 18.63 1.35 15.48
CA VAL A 116 18.03 0.13 16.03
C VAL A 116 16.52 0.22 15.87
N LEU A 117 16.00 -0.40 14.82
CA LEU A 117 14.55 -0.51 14.57
C LEU A 117 14.20 -1.97 14.27
N PRO A 118 13.76 -2.76 15.27
CA PRO A 118 13.34 -4.14 15.07
C PRO A 118 12.12 -4.22 14.14
N MET A 119 12.20 -5.09 13.12
CA MET A 119 11.16 -5.29 12.12
C MET A 119 10.68 -6.74 12.11
N SER A 120 9.37 -6.96 12.07
CA SER A 120 8.76 -8.28 11.81
C SER A 120 7.87 -8.22 10.57
N VAL A 121 7.57 -9.36 9.97
CA VAL A 121 6.74 -9.45 8.75
C VAL A 121 5.56 -10.39 8.98
N GLU A 122 4.37 -9.92 8.61
CA GLU A 122 3.12 -10.67 8.65
C GLU A 122 2.44 -10.63 7.27
N PHE A 123 1.56 -11.60 7.01
CA PHE A 123 0.83 -11.69 5.75
C PHE A 123 -0.68 -11.78 5.99
N VAL A 124 -1.44 -10.96 5.29
CA VAL A 124 -2.90 -11.04 5.25
C VAL A 124 -3.35 -11.20 3.82
N ARG A 125 -4.34 -12.05 3.57
CA ARG A 125 -4.95 -12.18 2.26
C ARG A 125 -6.31 -11.50 2.27
N VAL A 126 -6.51 -10.61 1.29
CA VAL A 126 -7.79 -9.94 1.04
C VAL A 126 -8.21 -10.16 -0.41
N LYS A 127 -9.46 -10.58 -0.63
CA LYS A 127 -10.03 -10.77 -1.97
C LYS A 127 -11.12 -9.74 -2.24
N SER A 128 -10.94 -8.88 -3.24
CA SER A 128 -11.82 -7.73 -3.52
C SER A 128 -12.23 -7.53 -4.98
N TYR A 129 -11.54 -8.17 -5.95
CA TYR A 129 -11.79 -8.02 -7.39
C TYR A 129 -12.06 -9.33 -8.13
N VAL A 130 -12.86 -9.24 -9.19
CA VAL A 130 -13.00 -10.21 -10.28
C VAL A 130 -13.06 -9.41 -11.58
N ASN A 131 -12.25 -9.78 -12.58
CA ASN A 131 -11.99 -8.94 -13.76
C ASN A 131 -11.48 -7.55 -13.33
N ASP A 132 -12.09 -6.48 -13.83
CA ASP A 132 -11.78 -5.08 -13.54
C ASP A 132 -12.74 -4.43 -12.52
N VAL A 133 -13.64 -5.21 -11.91
CA VAL A 133 -14.70 -4.70 -11.02
C VAL A 133 -14.52 -5.21 -9.59
N SER A 134 -14.69 -4.30 -8.63
CA SER A 134 -14.80 -4.67 -7.20
C SER A 134 -16.23 -5.18 -6.93
N VAL A 135 -16.37 -6.50 -6.78
CA VAL A 135 -17.67 -7.20 -6.74
C VAL A 135 -18.14 -7.65 -5.35
N HIS A 136 -17.28 -7.64 -4.32
CA HIS A 136 -17.61 -8.25 -3.02
C HIS A 136 -17.10 -7.46 -1.80
N GLU A 137 -17.74 -7.68 -0.65
CA GLU A 137 -17.21 -7.33 0.67
C GLU A 137 -15.85 -8.02 0.87
N PRO A 138 -14.76 -7.29 1.18
CA PRO A 138 -13.44 -7.90 1.29
C PRO A 138 -13.38 -8.92 2.44
N ILE A 139 -12.95 -10.16 2.20
CA ILE A 139 -12.78 -11.16 3.26
C ILE A 139 -11.31 -11.18 3.68
N LEU A 140 -11.04 -10.97 4.98
CA LEU A 140 -9.70 -11.05 5.56
C LEU A 140 -9.40 -12.48 5.99
N THR A 141 -8.25 -13.02 5.59
CA THR A 141 -7.76 -14.35 5.99
C THR A 141 -6.26 -14.31 6.25
N GLY A 142 -5.75 -15.22 7.09
CA GLY A 142 -4.31 -15.31 7.40
C GLY A 142 -3.84 -14.46 8.58
N LEU A 143 -4.74 -13.73 9.24
CA LEU A 143 -4.43 -13.10 10.52
C LEU A 143 -4.42 -14.17 11.61
N GLY A 144 -3.31 -14.24 12.35
CA GLY A 144 -3.08 -15.16 13.48
C GLY A 144 -3.89 -14.79 14.73
N ASP A 145 -3.32 -15.03 15.92
CA ASP A 145 -3.97 -14.68 17.17
C ASP A 145 -4.13 -13.14 17.28
N PRO A 146 -5.36 -12.62 17.44
CA PRO A 146 -5.63 -11.21 17.71
C PRO A 146 -4.73 -10.57 18.77
N SER A 147 -4.35 -11.32 19.81
CA SER A 147 -3.53 -10.82 20.92
C SER A 147 -2.12 -10.42 20.49
N GLU A 148 -1.63 -10.99 19.39
CA GLU A 148 -0.30 -10.70 18.84
C GLU A 148 -0.19 -9.29 18.27
N TYR A 149 -1.30 -8.60 17.97
CA TYR A 149 -1.28 -7.26 17.38
C TYR A 149 -1.41 -6.14 18.41
N LYS A 150 -1.78 -6.47 19.65
CA LYS A 150 -1.98 -5.49 20.71
C LYS A 150 -0.70 -4.70 20.98
N ASP A 151 -0.83 -3.38 21.12
CA ASP A 151 0.26 -2.45 21.43
C ASP A 151 1.42 -2.44 20.39
N LYS A 152 1.25 -3.06 19.21
CA LYS A 152 2.23 -3.04 18.12
C LYS A 152 2.03 -1.88 17.15
N ASN A 153 3.12 -1.38 16.58
CA ASN A 153 3.08 -0.49 15.43
C ASN A 153 2.99 -1.34 14.16
N VAL A 154 1.90 -1.23 13.41
CA VAL A 154 1.67 -1.98 12.18
C VAL A 154 1.83 -1.06 10.98
N LEU A 155 2.66 -1.44 10.03
CA LEU A 155 2.77 -0.82 8.71
C LEU A 155 2.15 -1.77 7.69
N VAL A 156 0.94 -1.46 7.22
CA VAL A 156 0.31 -2.21 6.13
C VAL A 156 1.00 -1.86 4.82
N VAL A 157 1.36 -2.89 4.06
CA VAL A 157 2.04 -2.80 2.77
C VAL A 157 1.11 -3.32 1.69
N GLU A 158 0.57 -2.41 0.87
CA GLU A 158 -0.41 -2.70 -0.17
C GLU A 158 0.12 -2.29 -1.55
N ASP A 159 -0.20 -3.06 -2.57
CA ASP A 159 0.23 -2.82 -3.95
C ASP A 159 -0.46 -1.61 -4.59
N ILE A 160 -1.78 -1.46 -4.41
CA ILE A 160 -2.54 -0.39 -5.04
C ILE A 160 -3.79 0.03 -4.25
N ILE A 161 -3.95 1.34 -4.02
CA ILE A 161 -5.21 1.94 -3.61
C ILE A 161 -6.02 2.38 -4.83
N ASP A 162 -7.20 1.79 -5.00
CA ASP A 162 -8.19 2.18 -6.00
C ASP A 162 -9.41 2.84 -5.36
N THR A 163 -10.35 2.04 -4.85
CA THR A 163 -11.57 2.52 -4.17
C THR A 163 -11.39 2.75 -2.67
N GLY A 164 -10.30 2.28 -2.08
CA GLY A 164 -10.03 2.37 -0.64
C GLY A 164 -10.85 1.42 0.24
N LYS A 165 -11.79 0.63 -0.30
CA LYS A 165 -12.64 -0.28 0.50
C LYS A 165 -11.84 -1.37 1.22
N THR A 166 -10.91 -2.00 0.50
CA THR A 166 -10.04 -3.07 1.02
C THR A 166 -9.26 -2.60 2.25
N ILE A 167 -8.51 -1.50 2.09
CA ILE A 167 -7.65 -0.96 3.13
C ILE A 167 -8.46 -0.42 4.31
N THR A 168 -9.61 0.23 4.06
CA THR A 168 -10.47 0.74 5.13
C THR A 168 -10.94 -0.39 6.04
N LYS A 169 -11.37 -1.52 5.46
CA LYS A 169 -11.79 -2.69 6.23
C LYS A 169 -10.64 -3.30 7.04
N LEU A 170 -9.45 -3.38 6.47
CA LEU A 170 -8.27 -3.90 7.17
C LEU A 170 -7.86 -2.99 8.33
N ILE A 171 -7.84 -1.67 8.12
CA ILE A 171 -7.55 -0.69 9.19
C ILE A 171 -8.58 -0.81 10.32
N SER A 172 -9.88 -0.79 10.01
CA SER A 172 -10.92 -0.94 11.04
C SER A 172 -10.79 -2.25 11.83
N HIS A 173 -10.36 -3.33 11.17
CA HIS A 173 -10.08 -4.58 11.86
C HIS A 173 -8.86 -4.46 12.78
N LEU A 174 -7.73 -3.92 12.32
CA LEU A 174 -6.52 -3.73 13.12
C LEU A 174 -6.72 -2.77 14.30
N ASP A 175 -7.54 -1.73 14.11
CA ASP A 175 -7.91 -0.80 15.19
C ASP A 175 -8.69 -1.52 16.29
N SER A 176 -9.58 -2.46 15.91
CA SER A 176 -10.33 -3.28 16.87
C SER A 176 -9.45 -4.21 17.73
N LEU A 177 -8.21 -4.47 17.29
CA LEU A 177 -7.23 -5.29 18.01
C LEU A 177 -6.40 -4.49 19.05
N SER A 178 -6.71 -3.20 19.25
CA SER A 178 -5.92 -2.33 20.14
C SER A 178 -4.44 -2.26 19.74
N THR A 179 -4.19 -2.14 18.43
CA THR A 179 -2.85 -1.84 17.90
C THR A 179 -2.40 -0.45 18.37
N LYS A 180 -1.09 -0.24 18.55
CA LYS A 180 -0.55 1.05 19.00
C LYS A 180 -0.64 2.12 17.91
N SER A 181 -0.36 1.73 16.67
CA SER A 181 -0.51 2.59 15.50
C SER A 181 -0.69 1.75 14.25
N VAL A 182 -1.55 2.19 13.33
CA VAL A 182 -1.66 1.64 11.98
C VAL A 182 -1.24 2.71 10.99
N LYS A 183 -0.26 2.39 10.15
CA LYS A 183 0.18 3.19 9.00
C LYS A 183 0.06 2.39 7.73
N VAL A 184 -0.11 3.06 6.59
CA VAL A 184 -0.21 2.40 5.29
C VAL A 184 0.86 2.92 4.35
N ALA A 185 1.65 1.99 3.82
CA ALA A 185 2.48 2.19 2.64
C ALA A 185 1.79 1.56 1.43
N SER A 186 1.56 2.35 0.40
CA SER A 186 1.05 1.84 -0.88
C SER A 186 2.00 2.20 -2.02
N LEU A 187 2.29 1.23 -2.88
CA LEU A 187 3.11 1.49 -4.06
C LEU A 187 2.38 2.42 -5.03
N LEU A 188 1.10 2.16 -5.31
CA LEU A 188 0.30 2.93 -6.26
C LEU A 188 -0.97 3.49 -5.62
N VAL A 189 -1.32 4.73 -5.96
CA VAL A 189 -2.65 5.30 -5.66
C VAL A 189 -3.28 5.77 -6.97
N LYS A 190 -4.47 5.27 -7.31
CA LYS A 190 -5.20 5.73 -8.51
C LYS A 190 -5.88 7.07 -8.27
N ARG A 191 -5.77 7.97 -9.24
CA ARG A 191 -6.63 9.16 -9.32
C ARG A 191 -8.02 8.80 -9.82
N THR A 192 -8.90 8.39 -8.92
CA THR A 192 -10.33 8.16 -9.21
C THR A 192 -11.15 9.44 -9.03
N SER A 193 -12.39 9.49 -9.52
CA SER A 193 -13.29 10.67 -9.37
C SER A 193 -14.15 10.63 -8.10
N THR A 194 -14.04 9.59 -7.27
CA THR A 194 -14.92 9.36 -6.13
C THR A 194 -14.54 10.21 -4.91
N ARG A 195 -15.55 10.57 -4.11
CA ARG A 195 -15.45 11.50 -2.96
C ARG A 195 -14.79 10.89 -1.71
N ASP A 196 -14.78 9.56 -1.57
CA ASP A 196 -14.30 8.87 -0.37
C ASP A 196 -12.91 8.27 -0.59
N LYS A 197 -11.88 9.11 -0.65
CA LYS A 197 -10.50 8.66 -0.87
C LYS A 197 -9.76 8.47 0.44
N TYR A 198 -9.52 7.21 0.80
CA TYR A 198 -8.44 6.88 1.73
C TYR A 198 -7.09 7.23 1.06
N ARG A 199 -6.26 8.02 1.75
CA ARG A 199 -4.90 8.33 1.29
C ARG A 199 -3.88 7.68 2.24
N PRO A 200 -3.00 6.79 1.74
CA PRO A 200 -1.95 6.19 2.54
C PRO A 200 -0.97 7.22 3.10
N ASP A 201 -0.32 6.87 4.20
CA ASP A 201 0.73 7.68 4.82
C ASP A 201 2.01 7.74 3.97
N PHE A 202 2.36 6.63 3.33
CA PHE A 202 3.52 6.53 2.43
C PHE A 202 3.07 6.08 1.04
N VAL A 203 3.29 6.92 0.03
CA VAL A 203 2.85 6.64 -1.34
C VAL A 203 4.04 6.63 -2.29
N GLY A 204 4.19 5.55 -3.05
CA GLY A 204 5.18 5.47 -4.13
C GLY A 204 4.83 6.41 -5.28
N PHE A 205 3.74 6.08 -5.97
CA PHE A 205 3.29 6.76 -7.18
C PHE A 205 1.79 7.05 -7.13
N GLU A 206 1.41 8.23 -7.61
CA GLU A 206 0.03 8.54 -7.93
C GLU A 206 -0.20 8.41 -9.45
N VAL A 207 -1.06 7.48 -9.85
CA VAL A 207 -1.22 7.06 -11.25
C VAL A 207 -2.61 7.40 -11.83
N PRO A 208 -2.74 7.55 -13.15
CA PRO A 208 -4.04 7.72 -13.80
C PRO A 208 -4.98 6.53 -13.52
N ASN A 209 -6.29 6.76 -13.66
CA ASN A 209 -7.28 5.67 -13.53
C ASN A 209 -7.29 4.75 -14.75
N ARG A 210 -6.26 3.90 -14.87
CA ARG A 210 -6.11 2.85 -15.87
C ARG A 210 -5.91 1.52 -15.17
N PHE A 211 -6.27 0.43 -15.84
CA PHE A 211 -6.00 -0.91 -15.31
C PHE A 211 -4.54 -1.27 -15.55
N VAL A 212 -3.81 -1.53 -14.47
CA VAL A 212 -2.37 -1.78 -14.47
C VAL A 212 -2.08 -3.21 -14.01
N VAL A 213 -1.04 -3.80 -14.59
CA VAL A 213 -0.58 -5.16 -14.30
C VAL A 213 0.94 -5.22 -14.20
N GLY A 214 1.47 -6.31 -13.65
CA GLY A 214 2.90 -6.50 -13.49
C GLY A 214 3.44 -5.97 -12.17
N TYR A 215 4.67 -6.37 -11.85
CA TYR A 215 5.23 -6.18 -10.52
C TYR A 215 4.29 -6.71 -9.42
N ALA A 216 3.84 -7.97 -9.59
CA ALA A 216 2.87 -8.66 -8.74
C ALA A 216 1.40 -8.21 -8.80
N LEU A 217 1.10 -7.05 -9.43
CA LEU A 217 -0.26 -6.70 -9.82
C LEU A 217 -0.77 -7.67 -10.88
N ASP A 218 -2.08 -7.95 -10.86
CA ASP A 218 -2.68 -8.95 -11.73
C ASP A 218 -3.94 -8.50 -12.46
N TYR A 219 -4.23 -9.25 -13.51
CA TYR A 219 -5.57 -9.36 -14.06
C TYR A 219 -5.97 -10.84 -14.03
N ASN A 220 -6.94 -11.19 -13.20
CA ASN A 220 -7.40 -12.57 -12.97
C ASN A 220 -6.25 -13.57 -12.72
N ASP A 221 -5.39 -13.26 -11.75
CA ASP A 221 -4.19 -14.02 -11.35
C ASP A 221 -3.08 -14.13 -12.42
N ASN A 222 -3.21 -13.48 -13.58
CA ASN A 222 -2.16 -13.39 -14.62
C ASN A 222 -1.30 -12.13 -14.47
N PHE A 223 -0.18 -12.06 -15.20
CA PHE A 223 0.74 -10.91 -15.28
C PHE A 223 1.57 -10.61 -14.02
N ARG A 224 1.38 -11.30 -12.88
CA ARG A 224 2.19 -11.07 -11.66
C ARG A 224 3.69 -11.23 -11.88
N ASP A 225 4.06 -12.08 -12.82
CA ASP A 225 5.43 -12.39 -13.24
C ASP A 225 6.06 -11.29 -14.11
N LEU A 226 5.28 -10.37 -14.68
CA LEU A 226 5.80 -9.24 -15.45
C LEU A 226 6.65 -8.32 -14.56
N HIS A 227 7.78 -7.84 -15.08
CA HIS A 227 8.78 -7.08 -14.31
C HIS A 227 8.38 -5.63 -14.08
N HIS A 228 7.82 -5.00 -15.11
CA HIS A 228 7.39 -3.60 -15.13
C HIS A 228 5.92 -3.50 -14.77
N ILE A 229 5.50 -2.31 -14.31
CA ILE A 229 4.08 -1.99 -14.22
C ILE A 229 3.65 -1.46 -15.58
N CYS A 230 2.72 -2.15 -16.22
CA CYS A 230 2.23 -1.86 -17.57
C CYS A 230 0.72 -1.64 -17.56
N VAL A 231 0.21 -0.98 -18.60
CA VAL A 231 -1.23 -0.92 -18.87
C VAL A 231 -1.61 -2.08 -19.80
N ILE A 232 -2.66 -2.81 -19.43
CA ILE A 232 -3.18 -3.93 -20.24
C ILE A 232 -4.09 -3.41 -21.36
N ASN A 233 -3.92 -3.92 -22.58
CA ASN A 233 -4.74 -3.54 -23.74
C ASN A 233 -6.02 -4.40 -23.83
N GLU A 234 -6.89 -4.11 -24.80
CA GLU A 234 -8.14 -4.87 -24.99
C GLU A 234 -7.93 -6.35 -25.33
N VAL A 235 -6.87 -6.68 -26.06
CA VAL A 235 -6.55 -8.07 -26.44
C VAL A 235 -6.21 -8.86 -25.18
N GLY A 236 -5.37 -8.29 -24.30
CA GLY A 236 -5.03 -8.86 -23.01
C GLY A 236 -6.26 -9.05 -22.11
N GLN A 237 -7.10 -8.02 -21.99
CA GLN A 237 -8.32 -8.10 -21.18
C GLN A 237 -9.25 -9.21 -21.67
N LYS A 238 -9.49 -9.30 -22.99
CA LYS A 238 -10.33 -10.36 -23.57
C LYS A 238 -9.74 -11.75 -23.31
N LYS A 239 -8.43 -11.92 -23.57
CA LYS A 239 -7.71 -13.20 -23.46
C LYS A 239 -7.73 -13.80 -22.05
N PHE A 240 -7.68 -12.96 -21.02
CA PHE A 240 -7.60 -13.39 -19.62
C PHE A 240 -8.87 -13.09 -18.81
N SER A 241 -9.97 -12.72 -19.48
CA SER A 241 -11.25 -12.51 -18.81
C SER A 241 -11.80 -13.80 -18.20
N VAL A 242 -12.50 -13.69 -17.08
CA VAL A 242 -13.26 -14.82 -16.52
C VAL A 242 -14.75 -14.61 -16.77
N PRO A 243 -15.50 -15.66 -17.17
CA PRO A 243 -16.94 -15.55 -17.32
C PRO A 243 -17.56 -15.09 -16.00
N CYS A 244 -18.42 -14.08 -16.05
CA CYS A 244 -19.24 -13.70 -14.91
C CYS A 244 -20.29 -14.81 -14.69
N THR A 245 -19.90 -15.94 -14.11
CA THR A 245 -20.87 -16.91 -13.63
C THR A 245 -21.55 -16.31 -12.41
N SER A 246 -22.77 -15.82 -12.62
CA SER A 246 -23.68 -15.44 -11.55
C SER A 246 -23.93 -16.64 -10.63
N LYS A 247 -23.35 -16.58 -9.43
CA LYS A 247 -23.85 -16.99 -8.10
C LYS A 247 -22.77 -17.73 -7.29
N PRO A 248 -22.33 -17.21 -6.14
CA PRO A 248 -21.87 -18.05 -5.04
C PRO A 248 -23.09 -18.64 -4.32
N VAL A 249 -22.99 -19.92 -3.95
CA VAL A 249 -23.70 -20.47 -2.79
C VAL A 249 -23.10 -19.86 -1.53
#